data_AF-A0A1T4VJW1-F1
#
_entry.id   AF-A0A1T4VJW1-F1
#
_cell.length_a   1.000
_cell.length_b   1.000
_cell.length_c   1.000
_cell.angle_alpha   90.00
_cell.angle_beta   90.00
_cell.angle_gamma   90.00
#
_symmetry.space_group_name_H-M   'P 1'
#
loop_
_entity.id
_entity.type
_entity.pdbx_description
1 polymer ?
#
loop_
_entity_poly.entity_id
_entity_poly.type
_entity_poly.pdbx_seq_one_letter_code
_entity_poly.pdbx_strand_id
1 'polypeptide(L)'
;MSAIFIVFQQCLLSMARFRALFVFCISIVVLSCASDKPSSAPTAAGSQIEDDDILLVGKISVVPVLSSPVSRETDTLSLFADEHVLLWLRPTFSDVGEGKDEGLALDVEWGETFSHVIPKRNVNLFRLERGKGREEGMTYSTLAMPEPLRVLVRVDDQAIYIGHLRLYIDEFHDIVSFEVVDESGGLQSMRKQTQGDRAHFRVSLLAPAAQFQ
;
A
#
# COMPACT_ATOMS: atom_id res chain seq x y z
N MET A 1 -18.45 69.37 25.01
CA MET A 1 -17.21 68.63 24.72
C MET A 1 -17.16 67.19 25.27
N SER A 2 -18.16 66.70 26.03
CA SER A 2 -18.11 65.34 26.62
C SER A 2 -18.65 64.19 25.75
N ALA A 3 -19.49 64.45 24.74
CA ALA A 3 -20.12 63.38 23.96
C ALA A 3 -19.19 62.70 22.93
N ILE A 4 -18.19 63.44 22.41
CA ILE A 4 -17.26 62.94 21.38
C ILE A 4 -16.26 61.93 21.96
N PHE A 5 -15.91 62.07 23.25
CA PHE A 5 -14.92 61.21 23.90
C PHE A 5 -15.44 59.79 24.16
N ILE A 6 -16.74 59.64 24.45
CA ILE A 6 -17.36 58.34 24.77
C ILE A 6 -17.48 57.47 23.50
N VAL A 7 -17.83 58.08 22.36
CA VAL A 7 -17.95 57.38 21.07
C VAL A 7 -16.58 56.89 20.59
N PHE A 8 -15.52 57.67 20.81
CA PHE A 8 -14.16 57.28 20.41
C PHE A 8 -13.61 56.12 21.25
N GLN A 9 -13.92 56.07 22.55
CA GLN A 9 -13.52 54.98 23.43
C GLN A 9 -14.23 53.65 23.11
N GLN A 10 -15.52 53.69 22.76
CA GLN A 10 -16.27 52.50 22.35
C GLN A 10 -15.81 51.95 20.99
N CYS A 11 -15.36 52.82 20.07
CA CYS A 11 -14.84 52.38 18.77
C CYS A 11 -13.48 51.67 18.90
N LEU A 12 -12.58 52.17 19.76
CA LEU A 12 -11.27 51.56 20.02
C LEU A 12 -11.36 50.18 20.70
N LEU A 13 -12.31 50.02 21.64
CA LEU A 13 -12.56 48.74 22.30
C LEU A 13 -13.18 47.68 21.36
N SER A 14 -13.95 48.11 20.35
CA SER A 14 -14.51 47.23 19.32
C SER A 14 -13.43 46.68 18.38
N MET A 15 -12.47 47.54 17.96
CA MET A 15 -11.39 47.12 17.06
C MET A 15 -10.37 46.17 17.72
N ALA A 16 -10.12 46.30 19.03
CA ALA A 16 -9.23 45.41 19.77
C ALA A 16 -9.78 43.98 19.90
N ARG A 17 -11.11 43.83 20.03
CA ARG A 17 -11.78 42.52 20.12
C ARG A 17 -11.82 41.78 18.77
N PHE A 18 -11.93 42.51 17.67
CA PHE A 18 -11.89 41.93 16.32
C PHE A 18 -10.50 41.38 15.94
N ARG A 19 -9.42 42.05 16.36
CA ARG A 19 -8.04 41.59 16.11
C ARG A 19 -7.70 40.29 16.85
N ALA A 20 -8.18 40.12 18.08
CA ALA A 20 -7.93 38.89 18.85
C ALA A 20 -8.66 37.67 18.28
N LEU A 21 -9.90 37.86 17.78
CA LEU A 21 -10.67 36.81 17.12
C LEU A 21 -10.07 36.37 15.78
N PHE A 22 -9.52 37.31 15.01
CA PHE A 22 -8.90 36.99 13.71
C PHE A 22 -7.60 36.18 13.86
N VAL A 23 -6.80 36.45 14.91
CA VAL A 23 -5.58 35.67 15.20
C VAL A 23 -5.93 34.26 15.68
N PHE A 24 -7.01 34.08 16.44
CA PHE A 24 -7.43 32.74 16.91
C PHE A 24 -7.97 31.86 15.76
N CYS A 25 -8.68 32.42 14.79
CA CYS A 25 -9.17 31.66 13.63
C CYS A 25 -8.06 31.26 12.65
N ILE A 26 -7.01 32.08 12.48
CA ILE A 26 -5.88 31.74 11.60
C ILE A 26 -5.06 30.58 12.18
N SER A 27 -4.93 30.47 13.50
CA SER A 27 -4.20 29.38 14.16
C SER A 27 -4.85 28.00 13.97
N ILE A 28 -6.17 27.93 13.77
CA ILE A 28 -6.90 26.65 13.64
C ILE A 28 -6.76 26.05 12.23
N VAL A 29 -6.52 26.87 11.21
CA VAL A 29 -6.43 26.40 9.81
C VAL A 29 -5.06 25.78 9.46
N VAL A 30 -4.01 26.03 10.27
CA VAL A 30 -2.65 25.53 9.98
C VAL A 30 -2.38 24.12 10.54
N LEU A 31 -3.34 23.48 11.24
CA LEU A 31 -3.16 22.14 11.83
C LEU A 31 -3.83 20.99 11.07
N SER A 32 -4.32 21.19 9.85
CA SER A 32 -4.88 20.08 9.04
C SER A 32 -4.22 20.00 7.68
N CYS A 33 -2.96 19.60 7.70
CA CYS A 33 -2.39 18.77 6.64
C CYS A 33 -1.99 17.44 7.28
N ALA A 34 -2.99 16.70 7.77
CA ALA A 34 -2.86 15.25 7.89
C ALA A 34 -2.79 14.73 6.45
N SER A 35 -1.57 14.53 5.97
CA SER A 35 -1.32 13.76 4.76
C SER A 35 -1.66 12.32 5.12
N ASP A 36 -2.92 11.93 4.93
CA ASP A 36 -3.35 10.53 4.93
C ASP A 36 -2.65 9.85 3.75
N LYS A 37 -1.41 9.41 3.95
CA LYS A 37 -0.85 8.38 3.09
C LYS A 37 -1.50 7.09 3.56
N PRO A 38 -2.27 6.37 2.72
CA PRO A 38 -2.74 5.03 3.04
C PRO A 38 -1.53 4.08 2.97
N SER A 39 -0.68 4.16 3.99
CA SER A 39 0.41 3.23 4.24
C SER A 39 -0.12 2.16 5.19
N SER A 40 -0.27 0.93 4.70
CA SER A 40 -0.47 -0.21 5.59
C SER A 40 0.84 -0.49 6.31
N ALA A 41 0.86 -0.34 7.64
CA ALA A 41 2.03 -0.70 8.42
C ALA A 41 2.26 -2.22 8.35
N PRO A 42 3.50 -2.69 8.08
CA PRO A 42 3.82 -4.11 8.19
C PRO A 42 3.51 -4.56 9.62
N THR A 43 2.61 -5.54 9.75
CA THR A 43 2.11 -5.94 11.06
C THR A 43 3.16 -6.83 11.72
N ALA A 44 3.72 -6.36 12.84
CA ALA A 44 4.47 -7.21 13.75
C ALA A 44 3.54 -8.34 14.24
N ALA A 45 3.96 -9.58 14.02
CA ALA A 45 3.21 -10.79 14.40
C ALA A 45 2.63 -10.67 15.82
N GLY A 46 1.31 -10.57 15.94
CA GLY A 46 0.61 -10.57 17.23
C GLY A 46 -0.47 -9.52 17.45
N SER A 47 -0.67 -8.57 16.53
CA SER A 47 -1.86 -7.70 16.58
C SER A 47 -3.12 -8.53 16.33
N GLN A 48 -4.14 -8.39 17.19
CA GLN A 48 -5.46 -8.97 16.94
C GLN A 48 -5.96 -8.45 15.60
N ILE A 49 -6.13 -9.36 14.63
CA ILE A 49 -6.79 -9.06 13.36
C ILE A 49 -8.28 -8.86 13.69
N GLU A 50 -8.86 -7.74 13.26
CA GLU A 50 -10.28 -7.47 13.45
C GLU A 50 -11.15 -8.43 12.61
N ASP A 51 -12.42 -8.62 13.00
CA ASP A 51 -13.32 -9.56 12.31
C ASP A 51 -13.57 -9.18 10.84
N ASP A 52 -13.46 -7.89 10.51
CA ASP A 52 -13.64 -7.34 9.16
C ASP A 52 -12.33 -7.25 8.35
N ASP A 53 -11.23 -7.75 8.91
CA ASP A 53 -9.92 -7.77 8.29
C ASP A 53 -9.44 -9.19 7.97
N ILE A 54 -8.43 -9.27 7.11
CA ILE A 54 -7.72 -10.51 6.77
C ILE A 54 -6.22 -10.27 6.74
N LEU A 55 -5.46 -11.30 7.11
CA LEU A 55 -4.01 -11.31 6.88
C LEU A 55 -3.73 -11.76 5.44
N LEU A 56 -3.24 -10.84 4.63
CA LEU A 56 -2.71 -11.07 3.29
C LEU A 56 -1.24 -11.49 3.39
N VAL A 57 -0.90 -12.65 2.85
CA VAL A 57 0.47 -13.16 2.80
C VAL A 57 0.87 -13.41 1.36
N GLY A 58 2.07 -13.00 0.98
CA GLY A 58 2.58 -13.20 -0.37
C GLY A 58 4.08 -13.04 -0.45
N LYS A 59 4.61 -13.27 -1.65
CA LYS A 59 6.00 -12.99 -1.99
C LYS A 59 6.04 -12.38 -3.38
N ILE A 60 6.96 -11.46 -3.59
CA ILE A 60 7.19 -10.88 -4.91
C ILE A 60 8.68 -10.92 -5.22
N SER A 61 9.04 -11.35 -6.41
CA SER A 61 10.44 -11.40 -6.85
C SER A 61 10.59 -11.05 -8.31
N VAL A 62 11.83 -10.82 -8.71
CA VAL A 62 12.21 -10.43 -10.05
C VAL A 62 13.11 -11.50 -10.63
N VAL A 63 12.86 -11.86 -11.88
CA VAL A 63 13.62 -12.84 -12.65
C VAL A 63 14.11 -12.17 -13.92
N PRO A 64 15.43 -12.00 -14.14
CA PRO A 64 15.92 -11.43 -15.37
C PRO A 64 15.70 -12.38 -16.55
N VAL A 65 15.17 -11.87 -17.65
CA VAL A 65 15.10 -12.57 -18.93
C VAL A 65 16.36 -12.22 -19.71
N LEU A 66 17.33 -13.14 -19.70
CA LEU A 66 18.59 -12.94 -20.41
C LEU A 66 18.37 -13.15 -21.91
N SER A 67 18.29 -12.05 -22.66
CA SER A 67 18.17 -12.01 -24.11
C SER A 67 19.48 -12.38 -24.83
N SER A 68 20.63 -12.40 -24.13
CA SER A 68 21.92 -12.79 -24.70
C SER A 68 22.79 -13.66 -23.77
N PRO A 69 23.68 -14.52 -24.33
CA PRO A 69 24.61 -15.32 -23.54
C PRO A 69 25.71 -14.50 -22.84
N VAL A 70 26.03 -13.30 -23.33
CA VAL A 70 27.02 -12.39 -22.71
C VAL A 70 26.53 -11.89 -21.34
N SER A 71 25.22 -11.79 -21.17
CA SER A 71 24.56 -11.33 -19.95
C SER A 71 24.75 -12.29 -18.75
N ARG A 72 25.13 -13.56 -19.01
CA ARG A 72 25.35 -14.59 -17.97
C ARG A 72 26.64 -14.40 -17.16
N GLU A 73 27.66 -13.73 -17.70
CA GLU A 73 28.95 -13.57 -17.00
C GLU A 73 28.91 -12.50 -15.89
N THR A 74 27.88 -11.65 -15.90
CA THR A 74 27.65 -10.58 -14.90
C THR A 74 26.54 -10.90 -13.90
N ASP A 75 26.05 -12.15 -13.87
CA ASP A 75 24.84 -12.60 -13.15
C ASP A 75 25.05 -12.79 -11.63
N THR A 76 25.84 -11.91 -11.01
CA THR A 76 25.90 -11.69 -9.55
C THR A 76 25.13 -10.44 -9.13
N LEU A 77 24.37 -9.84 -10.05
CA LEU A 77 23.58 -8.64 -9.77
C LEU A 77 22.36 -9.00 -8.93
N SER A 78 22.39 -8.58 -7.66
CA SER A 78 21.20 -8.45 -6.83
C SER A 78 20.32 -7.34 -7.43
N LEU A 79 19.50 -7.70 -8.41
CA LEU A 79 18.57 -6.78 -9.07
C LEU A 79 17.67 -6.14 -8.02
N PHE A 80 17.68 -4.81 -8.00
CA PHE A 80 16.89 -3.99 -7.08
C PHE A 80 17.26 -4.19 -5.60
N ALA A 81 18.51 -4.56 -5.32
CA ALA A 81 19.05 -4.44 -3.96
C ALA A 81 18.87 -3.00 -3.46
N ASP A 82 18.44 -2.87 -2.20
CA ASP A 82 18.11 -1.60 -1.54
C ASP A 82 16.91 -0.84 -2.15
N GLU A 83 16.05 -1.53 -2.90
CA GLU A 83 14.78 -1.00 -3.38
C GLU A 83 13.61 -1.77 -2.76
N HIS A 84 12.46 -1.12 -2.73
CA HIS A 84 11.20 -1.70 -2.26
C HIS A 84 10.17 -1.70 -3.39
N VAL A 85 9.09 -2.45 -3.22
CA VAL A 85 7.97 -2.45 -4.15
C VAL A 85 6.66 -2.15 -3.45
N LEU A 86 5.93 -1.19 -4.00
CA LEU A 86 4.58 -0.88 -3.60
C LEU A 86 3.59 -1.68 -4.45
N LEU A 87 2.79 -2.50 -3.78
CA LEU A 87 1.66 -3.20 -4.38
C LEU A 87 0.40 -2.36 -4.16
N TRP A 88 -0.17 -1.85 -5.25
CA TRP A 88 -1.41 -1.09 -5.17
C TRP A 88 -2.61 -2.00 -5.37
N LEU A 89 -3.41 -2.12 -4.31
CA LEU A 89 -4.64 -2.89 -4.26
C LEU A 89 -5.85 -1.96 -4.31
N ARG A 90 -6.88 -2.35 -5.06
CA ARG A 90 -8.17 -1.66 -5.06
C ARG A 90 -9.33 -2.64 -4.92
N PRO A 91 -10.48 -2.25 -4.34
CA PRO A 91 -11.66 -3.11 -4.32
C PRO A 91 -12.10 -3.50 -5.74
N THR A 92 -12.71 -4.67 -5.88
CA THR A 92 -13.17 -5.18 -7.19
C THR A 92 -14.44 -4.46 -7.69
N PHE A 93 -15.31 -4.08 -6.76
CA PHE A 93 -16.56 -3.38 -7.03
C PHE A 93 -16.53 -2.02 -6.32
N SER A 94 -15.57 -1.17 -6.67
CA SER A 94 -15.65 0.25 -6.31
C SER A 94 -16.67 0.88 -7.25
N ASP A 95 -17.93 0.95 -6.81
CA ASP A 95 -18.99 1.58 -7.57
C ASP A 95 -18.68 3.08 -7.74
N VAL A 96 -19.01 3.56 -8.93
CA VAL A 96 -18.76 4.92 -9.42
C VAL A 96 -19.40 5.94 -8.47
N GLY A 97 -18.57 6.65 -7.71
CA GLY A 97 -19.01 7.81 -6.94
C GLY A 97 -17.82 8.63 -6.47
N GLU A 98 -17.35 9.55 -7.32
CA GLU A 98 -16.56 10.80 -7.12
C GLU A 98 -15.61 10.99 -5.91
N GLY A 99 -15.30 9.96 -5.13
CA GLY A 99 -14.19 9.91 -4.20
C GLY A 99 -13.03 9.23 -4.88
N LYS A 100 -11.85 9.86 -4.85
CA LYS A 100 -10.59 9.19 -5.12
C LYS A 100 -10.50 7.99 -4.19
N ASP A 101 -10.89 6.81 -4.64
CA ASP A 101 -10.61 5.55 -3.94
C ASP A 101 -9.10 5.33 -4.14
N GLU A 102 -8.32 6.01 -3.30
CA GLU A 102 -6.87 5.89 -3.24
C GLU A 102 -6.59 4.46 -2.81
N GLY A 103 -6.21 3.62 -3.77
CA GLY A 103 -5.93 2.21 -3.54
C GLY A 103 -5.00 2.02 -2.35
N LEU A 104 -5.11 0.87 -1.70
CA LEU A 104 -4.23 0.49 -0.61
C LEU A 104 -2.83 0.17 -1.16
N ALA A 105 -1.80 0.89 -0.72
CA ALA A 105 -0.41 0.61 -1.06
C ALA A 105 0.21 -0.29 0.01
N LEU A 106 0.68 -1.47 -0.39
CA LEU A 106 1.47 -2.35 0.47
C LEU A 106 2.95 -2.20 0.14
N ASP A 107 3.73 -1.70 1.09
CA ASP A 107 5.18 -1.66 0.98
C ASP A 107 5.79 -3.02 1.35
N VAL A 108 6.54 -3.61 0.42
CA VAL A 108 7.15 -4.93 0.60
C VAL A 108 8.56 -4.96 0.03
N GLU A 109 9.37 -5.88 0.56
CA GLU A 109 10.73 -6.12 0.10
C GLU A 109 10.76 -7.14 -1.03
N TRP A 110 11.70 -6.96 -1.98
CA TRP A 110 11.91 -7.91 -3.06
C TRP A 110 12.48 -9.23 -2.54
N GLY A 111 11.93 -10.36 -2.99
CA GLY A 111 12.42 -11.70 -2.67
C GLY A 111 12.03 -12.20 -1.28
N GLU A 112 11.48 -11.34 -0.42
CA GLU A 112 11.04 -11.68 0.93
C GLU A 112 9.54 -11.98 1.00
N THR A 113 9.15 -12.78 1.99
CA THR A 113 7.73 -13.02 2.27
C THR A 113 7.19 -11.86 3.09
N PHE A 114 6.06 -11.31 2.66
CA PHE A 114 5.39 -10.22 3.37
C PHE A 114 4.07 -10.68 3.98
N SER A 115 3.63 -9.96 5.00
CA SER A 115 2.33 -10.14 5.63
C SER A 115 1.71 -8.80 6.02
N HIS A 116 0.54 -8.49 5.47
CA HIS A 116 -0.18 -7.24 5.68
C HIS A 116 -1.62 -7.51 6.07
N VAL A 117 -2.17 -6.72 6.99
CA VAL A 117 -3.60 -6.78 7.31
C VAL A 117 -4.35 -5.86 6.34
N ILE A 118 -5.37 -6.40 5.68
CA ILE A 118 -6.20 -5.65 4.73
C ILE A 118 -7.69 -5.90 5.02
N PRO A 119 -8.59 -4.98 4.61
CA PRO A 119 -10.03 -5.20 4.74
C PRO A 119 -10.50 -6.45 3.98
N LYS A 120 -11.43 -7.19 4.57
CA LYS A 120 -11.99 -8.45 4.04
C LYS A 120 -12.91 -8.20 2.85
N ARG A 121 -12.32 -8.06 1.66
CA ARG A 121 -13.02 -7.85 0.39
C ARG A 121 -12.19 -8.32 -0.79
N ASN A 122 -12.85 -8.65 -1.91
CA ASN A 122 -12.14 -8.96 -3.16
C ASN A 122 -11.35 -7.73 -3.64
N VAL A 123 -10.06 -7.93 -3.88
CA VAL A 123 -9.15 -6.86 -4.31
C VAL A 123 -8.50 -7.19 -5.64
N ASN A 124 -8.20 -6.15 -6.41
CA ASN A 124 -7.37 -6.24 -7.60
C ASN A 124 -6.01 -5.58 -7.31
N LEU A 125 -4.93 -6.30 -7.57
CA LEU A 125 -3.60 -5.73 -7.76
C LEU A 125 -3.57 -5.09 -9.15
N PHE A 126 -3.55 -3.76 -9.19
CA PHE A 126 -3.72 -3.00 -10.43
C PHE A 126 -2.48 -2.18 -10.82
N ARG A 127 -1.53 -2.01 -9.91
CA ARG A 127 -0.30 -1.28 -10.16
C ARG A 127 0.82 -1.77 -9.24
N LEU A 128 2.03 -1.77 -9.78
CA LEU A 128 3.27 -1.94 -9.03
C LEU A 128 4.12 -0.66 -9.19
N GLU A 129 4.79 -0.24 -8.12
CA GLU A 129 5.76 0.85 -8.18
C GLU A 129 7.05 0.42 -7.47
N ARG A 130 8.20 0.72 -8.07
CA ARG A 130 9.51 0.56 -7.45
C ARG A 130 9.87 1.81 -6.67
N GLY A 131 10.11 1.66 -5.38
CA GLY A 131 10.66 2.71 -4.53
C GLY A 131 12.18 2.60 -4.47
N LYS A 132 12.88 3.68 -4.83
CA LYS A 132 14.33 3.80 -4.69
C LYS A 132 14.70 5.00 -3.82
N GLY A 133 15.57 4.78 -2.84
CA GLY A 133 16.11 5.83 -1.98
C GLY A 133 15.94 5.55 -0.49
N ARG A 134 16.22 6.55 0.34
CA ARG A 134 15.98 6.53 1.80
C ARG A 134 14.75 7.37 2.12
N GLU A 135 14.15 7.17 3.29
CA GLU A 135 12.83 7.71 3.69
C GLU A 135 12.56 9.18 3.32
N GLU A 136 13.57 10.07 3.38
CA GLU A 136 13.41 11.49 3.07
C GLU A 136 13.48 11.86 1.56
N GLY A 137 13.69 10.89 0.66
CA GLY A 137 13.92 11.13 -0.77
C GLY A 137 13.55 9.97 -1.69
N MET A 138 12.55 9.15 -1.31
CA MET A 138 12.09 8.05 -2.14
C MET A 138 11.55 8.54 -3.50
N THR A 139 12.10 7.99 -4.57
CA THR A 139 11.58 8.16 -5.93
C THR A 139 10.85 6.88 -6.33
N TYR A 140 9.63 7.03 -6.83
CA TYR A 140 8.82 5.91 -7.28
C TYR A 140 8.77 5.86 -8.81
N SER A 141 9.04 4.69 -9.38
CA SER A 141 8.83 4.41 -10.80
C SER A 141 7.76 3.33 -10.97
N THR A 142 6.77 3.59 -11.82
CA THR A 142 5.72 2.60 -12.11
C THR A 142 6.29 1.43 -12.90
N LEU A 143 5.95 0.22 -12.48
CA LEU A 143 6.15 -1.01 -13.23
C LEU A 143 4.83 -1.37 -13.94
N ALA A 144 4.85 -1.31 -15.27
CA ALA A 144 3.67 -1.59 -16.07
C ALA A 144 3.30 -3.07 -15.97
N MET A 145 2.14 -3.37 -15.36
CA MET A 145 1.59 -4.72 -15.31
C MET A 145 0.96 -5.06 -16.66
N PRO A 146 1.24 -6.25 -17.24
CA PRO A 146 0.59 -6.68 -18.49
C PRO A 146 -0.95 -6.72 -18.36
N GLU A 147 -1.45 -7.08 -17.19
CA GLU A 147 -2.87 -7.11 -16.85
C GLU A 147 -3.09 -7.00 -15.33
N PRO A 148 -4.27 -6.55 -14.86
CA PRO A 148 -4.59 -6.54 -13.45
C PRO A 148 -4.84 -7.96 -12.91
N LEU A 149 -4.34 -8.23 -11.71
CA LEU A 149 -4.54 -9.49 -11.02
C LEU A 149 -5.60 -9.35 -9.93
N ARG A 150 -6.38 -10.40 -9.68
CA ARG A 150 -7.43 -10.43 -8.67
C ARG A 150 -7.10 -11.45 -7.58
N VAL A 151 -7.46 -11.09 -6.36
CA VAL A 151 -7.48 -11.96 -5.19
C VAL A 151 -8.92 -12.10 -4.72
N LEU A 152 -9.38 -13.34 -4.60
CA LEU A 152 -10.67 -13.64 -4.00
C LEU A 152 -10.54 -13.81 -2.49
N VAL A 153 -11.40 -13.12 -1.75
CA VAL A 153 -11.49 -13.16 -0.29
C VAL A 153 -12.89 -13.64 0.08
N ARG A 154 -12.98 -14.69 0.89
CA ARG A 154 -14.22 -15.24 1.43
C ARG A 154 -14.53 -14.61 2.78
N VAL A 155 -15.79 -14.69 3.18
CA VAL A 155 -16.27 -14.13 4.45
C VAL A 155 -15.62 -14.81 5.66
N ASP A 156 -15.31 -16.10 5.54
CA ASP A 156 -14.69 -16.94 6.57
C ASP A 156 -13.15 -16.93 6.54
N ASP A 157 -12.52 -16.21 5.59
CA ASP A 157 -11.07 -16.11 5.55
C ASP A 157 -10.54 -15.29 6.72
N GLN A 158 -9.42 -15.74 7.30
CA GLN A 158 -8.68 -15.03 8.35
C GLN A 158 -7.23 -14.76 7.92
N ALA A 159 -6.64 -15.69 7.18
CA ALA A 159 -5.44 -15.45 6.39
C ALA A 159 -5.58 -16.04 5.00
N ILE A 160 -5.02 -15.33 4.03
CA ILE A 160 -4.90 -15.82 2.67
C ILE A 160 -3.47 -15.70 2.16
N TYR A 161 -3.00 -16.75 1.51
CA TYR A 161 -1.77 -16.74 0.74
C TYR A 161 -2.08 -16.49 -0.73
N ILE A 162 -1.49 -15.44 -1.29
CA ILE A 162 -1.78 -15.01 -2.67
C ILE A 162 -0.79 -15.53 -3.71
N GLY A 163 0.15 -16.37 -3.27
CA GLY A 163 1.20 -16.91 -4.13
C GLY A 163 2.49 -16.09 -4.09
N HIS A 164 3.48 -16.61 -4.79
CA HIS A 164 4.72 -15.95 -5.11
C HIS A 164 4.63 -15.37 -6.53
N LEU A 165 4.47 -14.04 -6.62
CA LEU A 165 4.47 -13.31 -7.88
C LEU A 165 5.90 -13.13 -8.39
N ARG A 166 6.27 -13.87 -9.43
CA ARG A 166 7.56 -13.76 -10.12
C ARG A 166 7.40 -12.86 -11.33
N LEU A 167 8.10 -11.75 -11.34
CA LEU A 167 8.10 -10.79 -12.43
C LEU A 167 9.30 -11.05 -13.33
N TYR A 168 9.05 -11.38 -14.58
CA TYR A 168 10.10 -11.51 -15.58
C TYR A 168 10.37 -10.15 -16.17
N ILE A 169 11.61 -9.68 -16.07
CA ILE A 169 12.01 -8.35 -16.57
C ILE A 169 13.07 -8.46 -17.66
N ASP A 170 13.04 -7.51 -18.59
CA ASP A 170 14.07 -7.38 -19.62
C ASP A 170 15.27 -6.50 -19.18
N GLU A 171 16.21 -6.26 -20.10
CA GLU A 171 17.36 -5.38 -19.87
C GLU A 171 17.01 -3.90 -19.60
N PHE A 172 15.77 -3.47 -19.89
CA PHE A 172 15.27 -2.13 -19.64
C PHE A 172 14.48 -2.04 -18.32
N HIS A 173 14.39 -3.16 -17.58
CA HIS A 173 13.60 -3.34 -16.36
C HIS A 173 12.09 -3.25 -16.58
N ASP A 174 11.62 -3.49 -17.80
CA ASP A 174 10.19 -3.60 -18.09
C ASP A 174 9.70 -5.02 -17.81
N ILE A 175 8.47 -5.16 -17.30
CA ILE A 175 7.85 -6.46 -17.06
C ILE A 175 7.41 -7.05 -18.40
N VAL A 176 8.04 -8.15 -18.82
CA VAL A 176 7.69 -8.86 -20.05
C VAL A 176 6.64 -9.94 -19.82
N SER A 177 6.65 -10.56 -18.64
CA SER A 177 5.67 -11.55 -18.21
C SER A 177 5.69 -11.71 -16.69
N PHE A 178 4.73 -12.45 -16.15
CA PHE A 178 4.73 -12.83 -14.75
C PHE A 178 4.24 -14.27 -14.58
N GLU A 179 4.60 -14.88 -13.46
CA GLU A 179 4.11 -16.17 -13.02
C GLU A 179 3.66 -16.06 -11.56
N VAL A 180 2.60 -16.77 -11.18
CA VAL A 180 2.18 -16.92 -9.79
C VAL A 180 2.43 -18.36 -9.36
N VAL A 181 3.38 -18.56 -8.46
CA VAL A 181 3.78 -19.88 -7.98
C VAL A 181 3.19 -20.15 -6.59
N ASP A 182 2.65 -21.34 -6.38
CA ASP A 182 2.23 -21.77 -5.05
C ASP A 182 3.42 -22.31 -4.24
N GLU A 183 3.92 -21.52 -3.30
CA GLU A 183 4.97 -21.93 -2.35
C GLU A 183 4.40 -22.11 -0.92
N SER A 184 3.07 -22.27 -0.78
CA SER A 184 2.39 -22.38 0.52
C SER A 184 2.88 -23.55 1.37
N GLY A 185 3.40 -24.61 0.76
CA GLY A 185 4.00 -25.75 1.44
C GLY A 185 5.19 -25.36 2.34
N GLY A 186 5.91 -24.29 2.01
CA GLY A 186 7.04 -23.77 2.79
C GLY A 186 6.64 -22.82 3.93
N LEU A 187 5.39 -22.34 3.96
CA LEU A 187 4.92 -21.32 4.92
C LEU A 187 4.41 -21.89 6.25
N GLN A 188 4.72 -23.15 6.56
CA GLN A 188 4.22 -23.83 7.76
C GLN A 188 4.68 -23.18 9.07
N SER A 189 5.89 -22.62 9.09
CA SER A 189 6.45 -21.91 10.25
C SER A 189 5.71 -20.59 10.50
N MET A 190 5.45 -19.80 9.44
CA MET A 190 4.64 -18.58 9.52
C MET A 190 3.22 -18.87 9.99
N ARG A 191 2.57 -19.91 9.45
CA ARG A 191 1.21 -20.30 9.87
C ARG A 191 1.12 -20.53 11.37
N LYS A 192 2.12 -21.19 11.96
CA LYS A 192 2.19 -21.45 13.40
C LYS A 192 2.49 -20.19 14.22
N GLN A 193 3.37 -19.34 13.71
CA GLN A 193 3.85 -18.17 14.44
C GLN A 193 2.83 -17.01 14.47
N THR A 194 2.11 -16.79 13.36
CA THR A 194 1.27 -15.59 13.22
C THR A 194 -0.15 -15.76 13.76
N GLN A 195 -0.65 -16.99 13.86
CA GLN A 195 -2.09 -17.22 14.03
C GLN A 195 -2.48 -18.28 15.08
N GLY A 196 -1.50 -18.99 15.66
CA GLY A 196 -1.78 -20.17 16.50
C GLY A 196 -2.52 -21.27 15.74
N ASP A 197 -2.80 -22.39 16.41
CA ASP A 197 -3.40 -23.58 15.77
C ASP A 197 -4.87 -23.40 15.31
N ARG A 198 -5.47 -22.21 15.48
CA ARG A 198 -6.92 -22.00 15.29
C ARG A 198 -7.31 -21.21 14.06
N ALA A 199 -6.42 -20.42 13.46
CA ALA A 199 -6.82 -19.62 12.32
C ALA A 199 -6.72 -20.40 11.00
N HIS A 200 -7.73 -20.24 10.15
CA HIS A 200 -7.78 -20.93 8.86
C HIS A 200 -6.99 -20.14 7.81
N PHE A 201 -5.81 -20.66 7.46
CA PHE A 201 -4.94 -20.12 6.42
C PHE A 201 -5.27 -20.78 5.07
N ARG A 202 -5.88 -20.01 4.16
CA ARG A 202 -6.31 -20.50 2.84
C ARG A 202 -5.36 -20.05 1.74
N VAL A 203 -5.17 -20.90 0.72
CA VAL A 203 -4.49 -20.50 -0.52
C VAL A 203 -5.50 -19.87 -1.48
N SER A 204 -5.17 -18.67 -1.98
CA SER A 204 -5.98 -17.89 -2.92
C SER A 204 -5.05 -17.21 -3.93
N LEU A 205 -4.49 -17.99 -4.86
CA LEU A 205 -3.49 -17.50 -5.80
C LEU A 205 -4.00 -16.30 -6.59
N LEU A 206 -3.14 -15.29 -6.76
CA LEU A 206 -3.36 -14.22 -7.72
C LEU A 206 -3.63 -14.82 -9.09
N ALA A 207 -4.65 -14.31 -9.76
CA ALA A 207 -4.96 -14.72 -11.13
C ALA A 207 -5.44 -13.53 -11.97
N PRO A 208 -5.24 -13.56 -13.30
CA PRO A 208 -5.78 -12.59 -14.23
C PRO A 208 -7.25 -12.24 -13.94
N ALA A 209 -7.56 -10.95 -13.82
CA ALA A 209 -8.91 -10.51 -13.52
C ALA A 209 -9.95 -10.99 -14.57
N ALA A 210 -9.52 -11.24 -15.80
CA ALA A 210 -10.34 -11.77 -16.89
C ALA A 210 -10.85 -13.20 -16.64
N GLN A 211 -10.18 -14.00 -15.80
CA GLN A 211 -10.60 -15.37 -15.48
C GLN A 211 -11.82 -15.44 -14.55
N PHE A 212 -12.26 -14.31 -14.01
CA PHE A 212 -13.35 -14.20 -13.04
C PHE A 212 -14.57 -13.44 -13.60
N GLN A 213 -14.70 -13.38 -14.92
CA GLN A 213 -15.83 -12.77 -15.63
C GLN A 213 -16.94 -13.79 -15.88
#